data_AF-A0A2A3L671-F1
#
_entry.id   AF-A0A2A3L671-F1
#
_cell.length_a   1.000
_cell.length_b   1.000
_cell.length_c   1.000
_cell.angle_alpha   90.00
_cell.angle_beta   90.00
_cell.angle_gamma   90.00
#
_symmetry.space_group_name_H-M   'P 1'
#
loop_
_entity.id
_entity.type
_entity.pdbx_description
1 polymer ?
#
loop_
_entity_poly.entity_id
_entity_poly.type
_entity_poly.pdbx_seq_one_letter_code
_entity_poly.pdbx_strand_id
1 'polypeptide(L)'
;PMPPEVAKHVAAVTLFGTPSGQFLQKYHAPPLAIGPLYQPKTLQLCAVGDPICGTGGGDDLAAHTSYPVNGMTNQAAQYVFSHL
;
A
#
# COMPACT_ATOMS: atom_id res chain seq x y z
N PRO A 1 -5.22 -15.33 8.85
CA PRO A 1 -3.95 -15.03 8.14
C PRO A 1 -3.73 -16.06 7.04
N MET A 2 -3.06 -15.70 5.93
CA MET A 2 -2.75 -16.69 4.88
C MET A 2 -1.75 -17.75 5.38
N PRO A 3 -1.89 -19.01 4.96
CA PRO A 3 -0.91 -20.05 5.29
C PRO A 3 0.52 -19.72 4.80
N PRO A 4 1.57 -20.10 5.55
CA PRO A 4 2.96 -19.78 5.19
C PRO A 4 3.40 -20.29 3.80
N GLU A 5 2.90 -21.43 3.37
CA GLU A 5 3.19 -22.01 2.06
C GLU A 5 2.70 -21.14 0.90
N VAL A 6 1.58 -20.44 1.06
CA VAL A 6 1.06 -19.50 0.05
C VAL A 6 2.06 -18.36 -0.18
N ALA A 7 2.75 -17.90 0.86
CA ALA A 7 3.72 -16.82 0.75
C ALA A 7 4.88 -17.19 -0.18
N LYS A 8 5.21 -18.47 -0.36
CA LYS A 8 6.25 -18.93 -1.30
C LYS A 8 5.83 -18.77 -2.77
N HIS A 9 4.53 -18.69 -3.03
CA HIS A 9 3.97 -18.52 -4.38
C HIS A 9 3.66 -17.07 -4.73
N VAL A 10 3.90 -16.13 -3.81
CA VAL A 10 3.72 -14.68 -4.05
C VAL A 10 5.08 -14.05 -4.28
N ALA A 11 5.31 -13.55 -5.50
CA ALA A 11 6.55 -12.87 -5.87
C ALA A 11 6.67 -11.50 -5.17
N ALA A 12 5.63 -10.68 -5.27
CA ALA A 12 5.56 -9.34 -4.70
C ALA A 12 4.12 -8.92 -4.36
N VAL A 13 3.98 -7.92 -3.49
CA VAL A 13 2.72 -7.26 -3.12
C VAL A 13 2.89 -5.76 -3.35
N THR A 14 1.94 -5.13 -4.01
CA THR A 14 1.94 -3.67 -4.18
C THR A 14 0.64 -3.11 -3.63
N LEU A 15 0.74 -2.20 -2.67
CA LEU A 15 -0.40 -1.53 -2.07
C LEU A 15 -0.41 -0.06 -2.46
N PHE A 16 -1.56 0.44 -2.89
CA PHE A 16 -1.78 1.84 -3.25
C PHE A 16 -2.72 2.45 -2.21
N GLY A 17 -2.33 3.59 -1.64
CA GLY A 17 -3.18 4.30 -0.68
C GLY A 17 -3.39 3.52 0.62
N THR A 18 -2.40 2.73 1.07
CA THR A 18 -2.51 1.98 2.34
C THR A 18 -2.85 2.95 3.47
N PRO A 19 -3.96 2.77 4.19
CA PRO A 19 -4.35 3.69 5.25
C PRO A 19 -3.27 3.85 6.31
N SER A 20 -2.98 5.10 6.66
CA SER A 20 -2.10 5.41 7.77
C SER A 20 -2.73 4.99 9.11
N GLY A 21 -1.89 4.77 10.12
CA GLY A 21 -2.38 4.46 11.46
C GLY A 21 -3.31 5.54 12.01
N GLN A 22 -3.06 6.82 11.71
CA GLN A 22 -3.93 7.93 12.12
C GLN A 22 -5.30 7.87 11.43
N PHE A 23 -5.33 7.56 10.13
CA PHE A 23 -6.58 7.41 9.40
C PHE A 23 -7.42 6.27 9.99
N LEU A 24 -6.80 5.11 10.26
CA LEU A 24 -7.49 3.97 10.86
C LEU A 24 -8.03 4.33 12.27
N GLN A 25 -7.22 5.00 13.08
CA GLN A 25 -7.63 5.45 14.43
C GLN A 25 -8.84 6.40 14.38
N LYS A 26 -8.86 7.37 13.45
CA LYS A 26 -10.00 8.30 13.26
C LYS A 26 -11.32 7.56 13.09
N TYR A 27 -11.32 6.42 12.40
CA TYR A 27 -12.50 5.60 12.14
C TYR A 27 -12.64 4.39 13.08
N HIS A 28 -11.86 4.34 14.17
CA HIS A 28 -11.86 3.23 15.13
C HIS A 28 -11.61 1.86 14.47
N ALA A 29 -10.84 1.86 13.37
CA ALA A 29 -10.44 0.65 12.68
C ALA A 29 -9.15 0.08 13.31
N PRO A 30 -9.00 -1.26 13.33
CA PRO A 30 -7.78 -1.88 13.82
C PRO A 30 -6.57 -1.50 12.94
N PRO A 31 -5.35 -1.47 13.50
CA PRO A 31 -4.14 -1.24 12.70
C PRO A 31 -3.99 -2.27 11.58
N LEU A 32 -3.61 -1.80 10.40
CA LEU A 32 -3.23 -2.66 9.29
C LEU A 32 -1.82 -3.21 9.54
N ALA A 33 -1.68 -4.54 9.48
CA ALA A 33 -0.39 -5.21 9.64
C ALA A 33 -0.10 -6.09 8.41
N ILE A 34 1.05 -5.86 7.78
CA ILE A 34 1.57 -6.73 6.75
C ILE A 34 2.31 -7.89 7.44
N GLY A 35 1.91 -9.12 7.14
CA GLY A 35 2.50 -10.32 7.72
C GLY A 35 4.01 -10.43 7.43
N PRO A 36 4.84 -10.94 8.35
CA PRO A 36 6.31 -10.93 8.22
C PRO A 36 6.84 -11.55 6.92
N LEU A 37 6.19 -12.59 6.40
CA LEU A 37 6.59 -13.25 5.15
C LEU A 37 6.32 -12.42 3.89
N TYR A 38 5.50 -11.37 3.98
CA TYR A 38 5.16 -10.48 2.87
C TYR A 38 5.89 -9.13 2.97
N GLN A 39 6.28 -8.69 4.16
CA GLN A 39 7.00 -7.43 4.38
C GLN A 39 8.21 -7.21 3.44
N PRO A 40 9.14 -8.18 3.27
CA PRO A 40 10.32 -7.94 2.43
C PRO A 40 10.01 -7.80 0.93
N LYS A 41 8.79 -8.17 0.51
CA LYS A 41 8.34 -8.14 -0.89
C LYS A 41 7.10 -7.27 -1.07
N THR A 42 6.88 -6.32 -0.15
CA THR A 42 5.77 -5.37 -0.24
C THR A 42 6.29 -3.98 -0.59
N LEU A 43 5.72 -3.38 -1.63
CA LEU A 43 5.86 -1.96 -1.94
C LEU A 43 4.55 -1.24 -1.56
N GLN A 44 4.66 -0.17 -0.77
CA GLN A 44 3.53 0.71 -0.45
C GLN A 44 3.71 2.05 -1.16
N LEU A 45 2.70 2.44 -1.94
CA LEU A 45 2.69 3.64 -2.76
C LEU A 45 1.67 4.62 -2.21
N CYS A 46 2.17 5.79 -1.79
CA CYS A 46 1.35 6.88 -1.27
C CYS A 46 1.51 8.11 -2.16
N ALA A 47 0.42 8.56 -2.79
CA ALA A 47 0.44 9.78 -3.58
C ALA A 47 0.64 10.98 -2.65
N VAL A 48 1.39 11.98 -3.12
CA VAL A 48 1.60 13.21 -2.33
C VAL A 48 0.25 13.90 -2.14
N GLY A 49 -0.09 14.24 -0.89
CA GLY A 49 -1.37 14.87 -0.55
C GLY A 49 -2.50 13.90 -0.25
N ASP A 50 -2.33 12.60 -0.49
CA ASP A 50 -3.36 11.59 -0.22
C ASP A 50 -3.72 11.57 1.28
N PRO A 51 -4.97 11.90 1.64
CA PRO A 51 -5.42 12.01 3.04
C PRO A 51 -5.52 10.66 3.77
N ILE A 52 -5.53 9.54 3.04
CA ILE A 52 -5.72 8.19 3.57
C ILE A 52 -4.39 7.58 3.97
N CYS A 53 -3.37 7.64 3.09
CA CYS A 53 -2.06 7.04 3.37
C CYS A 53 -1.02 8.00 3.95
N GLY A 54 -1.22 9.31 3.81
CA GLY A 54 -0.32 10.32 4.34
C GLY A 54 -0.35 10.44 5.87
N THR A 55 0.53 11.30 6.41
CA THR A 55 0.72 11.51 7.86
C THR A 55 -0.40 12.32 8.55
N GLY A 56 -1.62 12.31 8.00
CA GLY A 56 -2.73 13.16 8.44
C GLY A 56 -2.54 14.62 8.01
N GLY A 57 -3.65 15.32 7.76
CA GLY A 57 -3.67 16.73 7.34
C GLY A 57 -3.77 16.98 5.83
N GLY A 58 -3.68 15.95 4.99
CA GLY A 58 -4.13 16.04 3.61
C GLY A 58 -5.65 16.09 3.52
N ASP A 59 -6.17 16.74 2.49
CA ASP A 59 -7.59 16.80 2.11
C ASP A 59 -7.78 16.53 0.59
N ASP A 60 -6.70 16.22 -0.12
CA ASP A 60 -6.70 15.99 -1.55
C ASP A 60 -7.17 14.57 -1.90
N LEU A 61 -8.49 14.39 -1.95
CA LEU A 61 -9.10 13.14 -2.42
C LEU A 61 -8.80 12.85 -3.89
N ALA A 62 -8.42 13.86 -4.70
CA ALA A 62 -7.99 13.61 -6.07
C ALA A 62 -6.63 12.89 -6.07
N ALA A 63 -5.72 13.21 -5.15
CA ALA A 63 -4.48 12.46 -4.96
C ALA A 63 -4.76 10.97 -4.66
N HIS A 64 -5.71 10.66 -3.76
CA HIS A 64 -6.06 9.26 -3.45
C HIS A 64 -6.64 8.48 -4.63
N THR A 65 -7.37 9.16 -5.52
CA THR A 65 -7.99 8.52 -6.69
C THR A 65 -7.10 8.53 -7.94
N SER A 66 -5.92 9.16 -7.85
CA SER A 66 -5.03 9.39 -9.00
C SER A 66 -4.14 8.21 -9.39
N TYR A 67 -4.03 7.16 -8.57
CA TYR A 67 -3.11 6.04 -8.80
C TYR A 67 -3.15 5.41 -10.21
N PRO A 68 -4.31 5.27 -10.88
CA PRO A 68 -4.35 4.72 -12.23
C PRO A 68 -3.57 5.54 -13.27
N VAL A 69 -3.38 6.84 -13.04
CA VAL A 69 -2.84 7.79 -14.02
C VAL A 69 -1.60 8.56 -13.55
N ASN A 70 -1.28 8.53 -12.25
CA ASN A 70 -0.14 9.27 -11.69
C ASN A 70 1.24 8.60 -11.89
N GLY A 71 1.29 7.52 -12.67
CA GLY A 71 2.51 6.76 -12.97
C GLY A 71 2.93 5.74 -11.92
N MET A 72 2.30 5.70 -10.74
CA MET A 72 2.66 4.75 -9.68
C MET A 72 2.30 3.31 -10.05
N THR A 73 1.33 3.08 -10.94
CA THR A 73 1.06 1.77 -11.53
C THR A 73 2.26 1.22 -12.32
N ASN A 74 3.01 2.08 -13.02
CA ASN A 74 4.25 1.69 -13.70
C ASN A 74 5.36 1.38 -12.69
N GLN A 75 5.47 2.16 -11.61
CA GLN A 75 6.42 1.90 -10.53
C GLN A 75 6.13 0.55 -9.85
N ALA A 76 4.86 0.25 -9.58
CA ALA A 76 4.43 -1.04 -9.06
C ALA A 76 4.79 -2.18 -10.00
N ALA A 77 4.54 -2.03 -11.30
CA ALA A 77 4.88 -3.04 -12.30
C ALA A 77 6.41 -3.30 -12.36
N GLN A 78 7.23 -2.25 -12.30
CA GLN A 78 8.69 -2.37 -12.25
C GLN A 78 9.16 -3.10 -10.99
N TYR A 79 8.58 -2.79 -9.83
CA TYR A 79 8.87 -3.49 -8.58
C TYR A 79 8.51 -4.96 -8.67
N VAL A 80 7.32 -5.30 -9.18
CA VAL A 80 6.91 -6.70 -9.36
C VAL A 80 7.88 -7.41 -10.31
N PHE A 81 8.24 -6.79 -11.44
CA PHE A 81 9.19 -7.35 -12.40
C PHE A 81 10.55 -7.68 -11.76
N SER A 82 11.06 -6.85 -10.84
CA SER A 82 12.32 -7.12 -10.16
C SER A 82 12.26 -8.25 -9.11
N HIS A 83 11.08 -8.84 -8.88
CA HIS A 83 10.84 -9.92 -7.92
C HIS A 83 10.35 -11.22 -8.59
N LEU A 84 10.33 -11.28 -9.92
CA LEU A 84 10.02 -12.49 -10.70
C LEU A 84 11.23 -13.41 -10.87
#